data_AF-A0AAW0DTC5-F1
#
_entry.id   AF-A0AAW0DTC5-F1
#
_cell.length_a   1.000
_cell.length_b   1.000
_cell.length_c   1.000
_cell.angle_alpha   90.00
_cell.angle_beta   90.00
_cell.angle_gamma   90.00
#
_symmetry.space_group_name_H-M   'P 1'
#
loop_
_entity.id
_entity.type
_entity.pdbx_description
1 polymer ?
#
loop_
_entity_poly.entity_id
_entity_poly.type
_entity_poly.pdbx_seq_one_letter_code
_entity_poly.pdbx_strand_id
1 'polypeptide(L)'
;MISLAGTLLLVVPFAPSLFDSCLSSSYHGNFIDGQTVNSLFLPNIACLDSWSSQTLASSASIAEAKHDIHQLVWVQQEVVEPSLLAQIQSFRPEFDSFLQRLVTPKRVAREQDILVAPDRDSEYELLYRTSTAALLSVSESTARTIDTILPRFWKSYLVSSSPVDYIPVPDEALKHVKEVLSNLRFNPEIAAIVDSISVPQMINDIRFLTGEDGVSGIMSRHSFADGSLTAANWLKARFEDSGATCELQSFLAGFSPNVICAYPSTTNTTATTVVSAHYDSRGSFGSTRAPGGDDDGSGTIAILAIARAIARRGIKFNSNVQIAAFSGEEQGLLGSRAYARKMREIDANITVVIQADMLGYRADGEPAQLGLPETIGTPEVTQLVASVSAIYSPELRVGYTAVSRTCCSDHQSFIEQGFPATQIFERAGPIADPMYHNSGDLSDREGYDFGQIKSIAKVQLATLLHSAGYEV
;
A
#
# COMPACT_ATOMS: atom_id res chain seq x y z
N MET A 1 -22.74 -18.34 -7.63
CA MET A 1 -23.43 -17.37 -6.76
C MET A 1 -23.72 -18.07 -5.44
N ILE A 2 -22.99 -17.71 -4.39
CA ILE A 2 -23.28 -18.15 -3.03
C ILE A 2 -24.38 -17.19 -2.54
N SER A 3 -25.53 -17.72 -2.11
CA SER A 3 -26.55 -16.88 -1.48
C SER A 3 -26.02 -16.44 -0.11
N LEU A 4 -25.97 -15.12 0.11
CA LEU A 4 -25.39 -14.49 1.31
C LEU A 4 -26.44 -13.69 2.08
N ALA A 5 -27.73 -13.79 1.72
CA ALA A 5 -28.81 -13.24 2.51
C ALA A 5 -28.79 -13.79 3.97
N GLY A 6 -28.82 -12.90 4.96
CA GLY A 6 -28.66 -13.26 6.38
C GLY A 6 -27.21 -13.39 6.86
N THR A 7 -26.22 -13.01 6.03
CA THR A 7 -24.82 -12.90 6.48
C THR A 7 -24.69 -11.75 7.48
N LEU A 8 -24.05 -12.03 8.61
CA LEU A 8 -23.73 -11.04 9.63
C LEU A 8 -22.36 -10.44 9.35
N LEU A 9 -22.30 -9.11 9.41
CA LEU A 9 -21.13 -8.29 9.23
C LEU A 9 -20.77 -7.69 10.58
N LEU A 10 -19.53 -7.87 11.00
CA LEU A 10 -19.00 -7.33 12.24
C LEU A 10 -17.86 -6.36 11.92
N VAL A 11 -18.02 -5.10 12.29
CA VAL A 11 -16.97 -4.09 12.23
C VAL A 11 -16.56 -3.75 13.66
N VAL A 12 -15.28 -3.92 13.98
CA VAL A 12 -14.76 -3.72 15.34
C VAL A 12 -13.38 -3.06 15.28
N PRO A 13 -13.00 -2.17 16.22
CA PRO A 13 -11.67 -1.60 16.25
C PRO A 13 -10.58 -2.68 16.25
N PHE A 14 -9.57 -2.52 15.41
CA PHE A 14 -8.49 -3.49 15.26
C PHE A 14 -7.75 -3.69 16.59
N ALA A 15 -7.60 -4.94 16.97
CA ALA A 15 -6.74 -5.36 18.07
C ALA A 15 -6.15 -6.74 17.74
N PRO A 16 -4.85 -6.98 17.97
CA PRO A 16 -4.23 -8.29 17.73
C PRO A 16 -4.95 -9.45 18.44
N SER A 17 -5.53 -9.19 19.62
CA SER A 17 -6.29 -10.18 20.39
C SER A 17 -7.57 -10.68 19.72
N LEU A 18 -8.08 -10.02 18.67
CA LEU A 18 -9.26 -10.48 17.94
C LEU A 18 -8.99 -11.80 17.19
N PHE A 19 -7.73 -12.04 16.84
CA PHE A 19 -7.31 -13.16 15.99
C PHE A 19 -7.01 -14.45 16.78
N ASP A 20 -7.08 -14.41 18.12
CA ASP A 20 -7.03 -15.61 18.98
C ASP A 20 -8.44 -16.23 19.20
N SER A 21 -9.44 -15.78 18.43
CA SER A 21 -10.84 -16.18 18.57
C SER A 21 -11.38 -16.87 17.32
N CYS A 22 -12.65 -17.30 17.36
CA CYS A 22 -13.35 -17.84 16.20
C CYS A 22 -13.44 -16.86 15.01
N LEU A 23 -13.23 -15.55 15.25
CA LEU A 23 -13.26 -14.50 14.23
C LEU A 23 -12.11 -14.59 13.23
N SER A 24 -10.97 -15.19 13.61
CA SER A 24 -9.78 -15.34 12.76
C SER A 24 -10.10 -15.90 11.38
N SER A 25 -10.98 -16.90 11.30
CA SER A 25 -11.39 -17.56 10.06
C SER A 25 -12.39 -16.76 9.20
N SER A 26 -12.84 -15.62 9.70
CA SER A 26 -13.85 -14.77 9.06
C SER A 26 -13.37 -13.33 8.84
N TYR A 27 -12.06 -13.08 8.91
CA TYR A 27 -11.47 -11.76 8.72
C TYR A 27 -11.44 -11.38 7.24
N HIS A 28 -11.79 -10.15 6.88
CA HIS A 28 -11.80 -9.67 5.49
C HIS A 28 -10.94 -8.42 5.24
N GLY A 29 -10.27 -7.90 6.27
CA GLY A 29 -9.38 -6.75 6.13
C GLY A 29 -9.54 -5.73 7.24
N ASN A 30 -8.57 -4.83 7.30
CA ASN A 30 -8.57 -3.64 8.14
C ASN A 30 -8.88 -2.42 7.27
N PHE A 31 -9.75 -1.55 7.77
CA PHE A 31 -10.20 -0.37 7.07
C PHE A 31 -10.30 0.82 8.03
N ILE A 32 -10.14 2.04 7.52
CA ILE A 32 -10.24 3.25 8.34
C ILE A 32 -11.70 3.68 8.45
N ASP A 33 -12.08 4.04 9.67
CA ASP A 33 -13.25 4.88 9.95
C ASP A 33 -12.86 6.04 10.87
N GLY A 34 -12.72 7.23 10.29
CA GLY A 34 -12.32 8.42 11.03
C GLY A 34 -10.89 8.28 11.57
N GLN A 35 -10.73 8.17 12.89
CA GLN A 35 -9.42 8.00 13.52
C GLN A 35 -9.17 6.60 14.07
N THR A 36 -9.99 5.62 13.67
CA THR A 36 -9.81 4.23 14.09
C THR A 36 -9.59 3.35 12.87
N VAL A 37 -8.69 2.38 13.02
CA VAL A 37 -8.65 1.23 12.10
C VAL A 37 -9.57 0.17 12.67
N ASN A 38 -10.45 -0.35 11.83
CA ASN A 38 -11.45 -1.35 12.18
C ASN A 38 -11.24 -2.59 11.32
N SER A 39 -11.34 -3.75 11.95
CA SER A 39 -11.36 -5.04 11.28
C SER A 39 -12.79 -5.39 10.88
N LEU A 40 -12.96 -5.81 9.62
CA LEU A 40 -14.21 -6.35 9.12
C LEU A 40 -14.18 -7.87 9.20
N PHE A 41 -15.23 -8.44 9.78
CA PHE A 41 -15.46 -9.88 9.84
C PHE A 41 -16.83 -10.25 9.28
N LEU A 42 -16.94 -11.43 8.65
CA LEU A 42 -18.20 -12.05 8.25
C LEU A 42 -18.42 -13.36 9.03
N PRO A 43 -18.64 -13.29 10.36
CA PRO A 43 -18.74 -14.49 11.19
C PRO A 43 -20.08 -15.20 11.02
N ASN A 44 -20.10 -16.49 11.36
CA ASN A 44 -21.36 -17.20 11.57
C ASN A 44 -22.00 -16.83 12.92
N ILE A 45 -23.30 -17.09 13.06
CA ILE A 45 -24.09 -16.76 14.27
C ILE A 45 -23.47 -17.37 15.53
N ALA A 46 -23.01 -18.62 15.47
CA ALA A 46 -22.43 -19.31 16.62
C ALA A 46 -21.16 -18.63 17.16
N CYS A 47 -20.30 -18.14 16.26
CA CYS A 47 -19.11 -17.38 16.64
C CYS A 47 -19.50 -16.03 17.25
N LEU A 48 -20.47 -15.33 16.66
CA LEU A 48 -20.91 -14.03 17.15
C LEU A 48 -21.57 -14.10 18.54
N ASP A 49 -22.41 -15.11 18.79
CA ASP A 49 -23.04 -15.34 20.09
C ASP A 49 -21.98 -15.60 21.18
N SER A 50 -20.96 -16.41 20.86
CA SER A 50 -19.82 -16.65 21.75
C SER A 50 -19.03 -15.37 22.01
N TRP A 51 -18.78 -14.57 20.97
CA TRP A 51 -17.93 -13.39 21.06
C TRP A 51 -18.60 -12.20 21.75
N SER A 52 -19.89 -11.95 21.48
CA SER A 52 -20.67 -10.84 22.05
C SER A 52 -20.79 -10.88 23.58
N SER A 53 -20.60 -12.06 24.18
CA SER A 53 -20.53 -12.24 25.64
C SER A 53 -19.26 -11.66 26.28
N GLN A 54 -18.29 -11.21 25.47
CA GLN A 54 -17.01 -10.63 25.91
C GLN A 54 -17.05 -9.09 25.92
N THR A 55 -16.29 -8.45 26.81
CA THR A 55 -16.26 -7.00 27.08
C THR A 55 -15.91 -6.10 25.87
N LEU A 56 -15.34 -6.66 24.81
CA LEU A 56 -14.96 -5.97 23.57
C LEU A 56 -16.16 -5.62 22.66
N ALA A 57 -17.37 -6.09 22.99
CA ALA A 57 -18.58 -5.87 22.17
C ALA A 57 -19.08 -4.41 22.16
N SER A 58 -18.68 -3.56 23.11
CA SER A 58 -19.28 -2.22 23.28
C SER A 58 -18.94 -1.21 22.18
N SER A 59 -17.89 -1.44 21.40
CA SER A 59 -17.48 -0.61 20.25
C SER A 59 -17.71 -1.29 18.89
N ALA A 60 -18.32 -2.47 18.88
CA ALA A 60 -18.60 -3.21 17.66
C ALA A 60 -19.88 -2.72 16.97
N SER A 61 -19.86 -2.69 15.64
CA SER A 61 -21.03 -2.48 14.81
C SER A 61 -21.38 -3.78 14.10
N ILE A 62 -22.63 -4.22 14.25
CA ILE A 62 -23.16 -5.41 13.58
C ILE A 62 -24.20 -4.99 12.55
N ALA A 63 -24.06 -5.49 11.34
CA ALA A 63 -25.03 -5.32 10.26
C ALA A 63 -25.42 -6.67 9.66
N GLU A 64 -26.61 -6.75 9.09
CA GLU A 64 -27.12 -7.94 8.40
C GLU A 64 -27.40 -7.57 6.94
N ALA A 65 -26.90 -8.39 6.01
CA ALA A 65 -27.22 -8.24 4.60
C ALA A 65 -28.64 -8.74 4.31
N LYS A 66 -29.48 -7.85 3.77
CA LYS A 66 -30.89 -8.11 3.47
C LYS A 66 -31.08 -8.82 2.14
N HIS A 67 -30.18 -8.60 1.18
CA HIS A 67 -30.19 -9.26 -0.11
C HIS A 67 -28.91 -10.07 -0.32
N ASP A 68 -28.86 -10.83 -1.42
CA ASP A 68 -27.64 -11.50 -1.81
C ASP A 68 -26.52 -10.48 -2.06
N ILE A 69 -25.42 -10.66 -1.33
CA ILE A 69 -24.24 -9.80 -1.45
C ILE A 69 -23.59 -10.08 -2.80
N HIS A 70 -23.43 -9.01 -3.60
CA HIS A 70 -22.59 -9.02 -4.79
C HIS A 70 -21.12 -8.83 -4.40
N GLN A 71 -20.48 -7.73 -4.78
CA GLN A 71 -19.13 -7.37 -4.38
C GLN A 71 -19.18 -6.36 -3.24
N LEU A 72 -18.51 -6.66 -2.14
CA LEU A 72 -18.37 -5.74 -1.02
C LEU A 72 -17.27 -4.71 -1.33
N VAL A 73 -17.58 -3.45 -1.06
CA VAL A 73 -16.68 -2.31 -1.22
C VAL A 73 -16.73 -1.46 0.03
N TRP A 74 -15.59 -1.36 0.72
CA TRP A 74 -15.42 -0.38 1.79
C TRP A 74 -15.06 0.97 1.17
N VAL A 75 -15.70 2.04 1.60
CA VAL A 75 -15.42 3.40 1.15
C VAL A 75 -15.15 4.24 2.38
N GLN A 76 -14.02 4.94 2.40
CA GLN A 76 -13.57 5.73 3.55
C GLN A 76 -13.05 7.09 3.14
N GLN A 77 -13.19 8.05 4.06
CA GLN A 77 -12.51 9.32 4.01
C GLN A 77 -11.03 9.11 4.35
N GLU A 78 -10.17 9.63 3.49
CA GLU A 78 -8.73 9.67 3.72
C GLU A 78 -8.38 10.61 4.85
N VAL A 79 -7.38 10.22 5.63
CA VAL A 79 -6.92 11.06 6.72
C VAL A 79 -5.73 11.88 6.32
N VAL A 80 -6.04 13.09 5.90
CA VAL A 80 -5.08 14.10 5.48
C VAL A 80 -4.96 15.21 6.52
N GLU A 81 -3.97 16.08 6.37
CA GLU A 81 -3.83 17.25 7.23
C GLU A 81 -5.12 18.11 7.22
N PRO A 82 -5.63 18.56 8.38
CA PRO A 82 -6.90 19.30 8.45
C PRO A 82 -6.95 20.56 7.57
N SER A 83 -5.80 21.18 7.30
CA SER A 83 -5.66 22.34 6.41
C SER A 83 -6.09 22.01 4.97
N LEU A 84 -5.86 20.79 4.49
CA LEU A 84 -6.28 20.32 3.17
C LEU A 84 -7.79 20.13 3.09
N LEU A 85 -8.43 19.68 4.18
CA LEU A 85 -9.88 19.54 4.26
C LEU A 85 -10.60 20.90 4.34
N ALA A 86 -10.00 21.89 4.99
CA ALA A 86 -10.59 23.23 5.13
C ALA A 86 -10.80 23.95 3.79
N GLN A 87 -10.02 23.60 2.76
CA GLN A 87 -10.13 24.15 1.41
C GLN A 87 -11.29 23.55 0.61
N ILE A 88 -11.91 22.46 1.10
CA ILE A 88 -12.95 21.69 0.42
C ILE A 88 -14.23 21.79 1.26
N GLN A 89 -14.90 22.94 1.20
CA GLN A 89 -16.13 23.15 1.97
C GLN A 89 -17.24 22.17 1.57
N SER A 90 -17.79 21.47 2.58
CA SER A 90 -19.01 20.64 2.54
C SER A 90 -18.86 19.22 1.93
N PHE A 91 -18.18 18.35 2.69
CA PHE A 91 -17.82 16.98 2.34
C PHE A 91 -18.94 15.92 2.54
N ARG A 92 -19.83 16.09 3.54
CA ARG A 92 -20.96 15.16 3.75
C ARG A 92 -21.99 15.18 2.60
N PRO A 93 -22.38 16.36 2.06
CA PRO A 93 -23.28 16.43 0.91
C PRO A 93 -22.69 15.83 -0.38
N GLU A 94 -21.36 15.84 -0.55
CA GLU A 94 -20.72 15.25 -1.73
C GLU A 94 -20.77 13.72 -1.71
N PHE A 95 -20.52 13.09 -0.56
CA PHE A 95 -20.67 11.64 -0.45
C PHE A 95 -22.14 11.21 -0.57
N ASP A 96 -23.07 11.96 0.03
CA ASP A 96 -24.51 11.72 -0.18
C ASP A 96 -24.90 11.91 -1.65
N SER A 97 -24.34 12.90 -2.34
CA SER A 97 -24.52 13.09 -3.78
C SER A 97 -23.90 11.95 -4.60
N PHE A 98 -22.75 11.42 -4.17
CA PHE A 98 -22.13 10.23 -4.77
C PHE A 98 -23.06 9.02 -4.64
N LEU A 99 -23.58 8.73 -3.45
CA LEU A 99 -24.54 7.65 -3.23
C LEU A 99 -25.79 7.85 -4.10
N GLN A 100 -26.32 9.07 -4.20
CA GLN A 100 -27.45 9.37 -5.10
C GLN A 100 -27.11 9.16 -6.58
N ARG A 101 -25.89 9.49 -7.01
CA ARG A 101 -25.43 9.26 -8.39
C ARG A 101 -25.33 7.77 -8.72
N LEU A 102 -25.00 6.91 -7.75
CA LEU A 102 -25.02 5.46 -7.97
C LEU A 102 -26.43 4.92 -8.29
N VAL A 103 -27.50 5.59 -7.82
CA VAL A 103 -28.91 5.18 -8.04
C VAL A 103 -29.54 5.84 -9.27
N THR A 104 -29.00 6.96 -9.76
CA THR A 104 -29.69 7.77 -10.77
C THR A 104 -29.34 7.32 -12.19
N PRO A 105 -30.29 6.82 -13.01
CA PRO A 105 -30.02 6.46 -14.39
C PRO A 105 -29.65 7.71 -15.19
N LYS A 106 -28.45 7.77 -15.78
CA LYS A 106 -28.13 8.81 -16.76
C LYS A 106 -29.03 8.63 -17.98
N ARG A 107 -30.02 9.51 -18.16
CA ARG A 107 -30.72 9.67 -19.46
C ARG A 107 -29.69 10.20 -20.47
N VAL A 108 -29.27 9.33 -21.39
CA VAL A 108 -28.41 9.72 -22.52
C VAL A 108 -29.25 10.57 -23.48
N ALA A 109 -29.12 11.90 -23.39
CA ALA A 109 -29.36 12.77 -24.52
C ALA A 109 -28.16 12.62 -25.47
N ARG A 110 -28.44 12.34 -26.75
CA ARG A 110 -27.41 12.07 -27.77
C ARG A 110 -26.44 13.24 -27.92
N GLU A 111 -25.21 12.89 -28.32
CA GLU A 111 -24.03 13.74 -28.60
C GLU A 111 -23.05 13.96 -27.44
N GLN A 112 -22.41 12.88 -26.99
CA GLN A 112 -20.97 12.79 -26.72
C GLN A 112 -20.67 11.36 -26.24
N ASP A 113 -19.87 10.61 -27.01
CA ASP A 113 -19.41 9.29 -26.60
C ASP A 113 -18.43 9.43 -25.42
N ILE A 114 -18.88 9.03 -24.23
CA ILE A 114 -18.11 8.93 -23.00
C ILE A 114 -17.97 7.44 -22.68
N LEU A 115 -16.73 7.02 -22.39
CA LEU A 115 -16.35 5.65 -22.05
C LEU A 115 -17.26 5.08 -20.95
N VAL A 116 -17.93 3.98 -21.31
CA VAL A 116 -18.62 2.97 -20.51
C VAL A 116 -19.57 3.53 -19.44
N ALA A 117 -20.84 3.70 -19.84
CA ALA A 117 -21.94 3.81 -18.89
C ALA A 117 -21.99 2.56 -18.00
N PRO A 118 -22.12 2.69 -16.66
CA PRO A 118 -22.44 1.55 -15.82
C PRO A 118 -23.77 0.95 -16.29
N ASP A 119 -23.81 -0.38 -16.33
CA ASP A 119 -24.94 -1.16 -16.80
C ASP A 119 -26.21 -0.84 -16.01
N ARG A 120 -27.37 -1.08 -16.62
CA ARG A 120 -28.72 -0.61 -16.17
C ARG A 120 -29.24 -1.19 -14.84
N ASP A 121 -28.41 -1.89 -14.08
CA ASP A 121 -28.77 -2.62 -12.85
C ASP A 121 -28.04 -2.09 -11.59
N SER A 122 -27.75 -0.79 -11.50
CA SER A 122 -27.03 -0.22 -10.35
C SER A 122 -27.92 -0.05 -9.10
N GLU A 123 -28.40 -1.18 -8.55
CA GLU A 123 -28.82 -1.26 -7.14
C GLU A 123 -27.57 -1.46 -6.27
N TYR A 124 -27.46 -0.69 -5.19
CA TYR A 124 -26.48 -0.94 -4.13
C TYR A 124 -27.20 -1.20 -2.81
N GLU A 125 -26.61 -2.01 -1.95
CA GLU A 125 -27.04 -2.15 -0.56
C GLU A 125 -26.03 -1.45 0.37
N LEU A 126 -26.52 -0.54 1.21
CA LEU A 126 -25.71 0.10 2.25
C LEU A 126 -25.76 -0.76 3.52
N LEU A 127 -24.63 -1.36 3.87
CA LEU A 127 -24.53 -2.33 4.96
C LEU A 127 -23.99 -1.68 6.25
N TYR A 128 -23.06 -0.75 6.11
CA TYR A 128 -22.47 -0.01 7.24
C TYR A 128 -22.29 1.44 6.85
N ARG A 129 -22.46 2.37 7.80
CA ARG A 129 -22.26 3.80 7.56
C ARG A 129 -21.93 4.56 8.84
N THR A 130 -20.93 5.42 8.75
CA THR A 130 -20.63 6.46 9.73
C THR A 130 -20.55 7.82 9.03
N SER A 131 -19.95 8.82 9.69
CA SER A 131 -19.65 10.10 9.06
C SER A 131 -18.47 10.05 8.10
N THR A 132 -17.65 9.00 8.17
CA THR A 132 -16.30 8.92 7.59
C THR A 132 -16.07 7.63 6.82
N ALA A 133 -16.94 6.64 6.94
CA ALA A 133 -16.85 5.39 6.18
C ALA A 133 -18.23 4.80 5.84
N ALA A 134 -18.25 3.91 4.85
CA ALA A 134 -19.40 3.12 4.47
C ALA A 134 -18.98 1.76 3.90
N LEU A 135 -19.80 0.72 4.10
CA LEU A 135 -19.67 -0.56 3.42
C LEU A 135 -20.86 -0.73 2.47
N LEU A 136 -20.54 -0.95 1.19
CA LEU A 136 -21.52 -1.10 0.12
C LEU A 136 -21.46 -2.51 -0.45
N SER A 137 -22.61 -3.09 -0.79
CA SER A 137 -22.69 -4.19 -1.74
C SER A 137 -23.11 -3.63 -3.10
N VAL A 138 -22.29 -3.86 -4.13
CA VAL A 138 -22.50 -3.36 -5.49
C VAL A 138 -22.19 -4.45 -6.52
N SER A 139 -22.66 -4.29 -7.76
CA SER A 139 -22.28 -5.19 -8.86
C SER A 139 -20.75 -5.21 -9.08
N GLU A 140 -20.21 -6.32 -9.60
CA GLU A 140 -18.77 -6.44 -9.89
C GLU A 140 -18.26 -5.34 -10.85
N SER A 141 -19.10 -4.95 -11.82
CA SER A 141 -18.77 -3.88 -12.76
C SER A 141 -18.60 -2.53 -12.05
N THR A 142 -19.55 -2.17 -11.18
CA THR A 142 -19.48 -0.95 -10.37
C THR A 142 -18.28 -1.00 -9.43
N ALA A 143 -18.04 -2.13 -8.77
CA ALA A 143 -16.92 -2.28 -7.85
C ALA A 143 -15.56 -1.97 -8.50
N ARG A 144 -15.36 -2.37 -9.77
CA ARG A 144 -14.11 -2.12 -10.50
C ARG A 144 -13.90 -0.65 -10.91
N THR A 145 -14.96 0.15 -10.93
CA THR A 145 -14.90 1.55 -11.39
C THR A 145 -15.26 2.57 -10.32
N ILE A 146 -15.72 2.11 -9.15
CA ILE A 146 -16.23 2.97 -8.08
C ILE A 146 -15.17 3.97 -7.61
N ASP A 147 -13.92 3.54 -7.59
CA ASP A 147 -12.77 4.31 -7.20
C ASP A 147 -12.59 5.53 -8.13
N THR A 148 -12.83 5.40 -9.43
CA THR A 148 -12.72 6.51 -10.41
C THR A 148 -13.78 7.61 -10.22
N ILE A 149 -14.86 7.31 -9.49
CA ILE A 149 -15.99 8.21 -9.27
C ILE A 149 -16.16 8.66 -7.81
N LEU A 150 -15.16 8.42 -6.96
CA LEU A 150 -15.15 8.93 -5.59
C LEU A 150 -14.70 10.39 -5.51
N PRO A 151 -15.26 11.20 -4.59
CA PRO A 151 -14.76 12.56 -4.34
C PRO A 151 -13.30 12.56 -3.87
N ARG A 152 -12.65 13.74 -3.91
CA ARG A 152 -11.28 13.91 -3.42
C ARG A 152 -11.20 13.54 -1.93
N PHE A 153 -10.10 12.91 -1.53
CA PHE A 153 -9.89 12.37 -0.17
C PHE A 153 -10.92 11.32 0.24
N TRP A 154 -11.47 10.58 -0.73
CA TRP A 154 -12.11 9.29 -0.50
C TRP A 154 -11.38 8.20 -1.30
N LYS A 155 -11.25 7.02 -0.68
CA LYS A 155 -10.76 5.79 -1.30
C LYS A 155 -11.77 4.68 -1.10
N SER A 156 -11.76 3.74 -2.02
CA SER A 156 -12.52 2.51 -1.93
C SER A 156 -11.58 1.34 -1.92
N TYR A 157 -11.91 0.34 -1.12
CA TYR A 157 -11.21 -0.92 -1.03
C TYR A 157 -12.17 -2.03 -1.43
N LEU A 158 -11.75 -2.85 -2.39
CA LEU A 158 -12.44 -4.09 -2.68
C LEU A 158 -12.25 -5.04 -1.50
N VAL A 159 -13.34 -5.41 -0.85
CA VAL A 159 -13.30 -6.41 0.21
C VAL A 159 -13.17 -7.79 -0.43
N SER A 160 -12.21 -8.59 0.03
CA SER A 160 -12.01 -9.94 -0.50
C SER A 160 -13.28 -10.77 -0.37
N SER A 161 -13.63 -11.52 -1.42
CA SER A 161 -14.78 -12.44 -1.42
C SER A 161 -14.58 -13.64 -0.48
N SER A 162 -13.33 -13.95 -0.17
CA SER A 162 -12.94 -15.01 0.76
C SER A 162 -12.24 -14.38 1.98
N PRO A 163 -12.33 -15.01 3.17
CA PRO A 163 -11.58 -14.57 4.32
C PRO A 163 -10.08 -14.48 4.01
N VAL A 164 -9.44 -13.45 4.56
CA VAL A 164 -7.99 -13.30 4.57
C VAL A 164 -7.49 -14.03 5.82
N ASP A 165 -6.56 -14.95 5.64
CA ASP A 165 -5.87 -15.54 6.79
C ASP A 165 -5.08 -14.44 7.48
N TYR A 166 -5.34 -14.22 8.77
CA TYR A 166 -4.48 -13.39 9.61
C TYR A 166 -3.65 -14.30 10.51
N ILE A 167 -2.35 -14.30 10.28
CA ILE A 167 -1.38 -15.09 11.03
C ILE A 167 -0.50 -14.08 11.79
N PRO A 168 -0.56 -14.01 13.12
CA PRO A 168 0.36 -13.19 13.89
C PRO A 168 1.82 -13.54 13.52
N VAL A 169 2.68 -12.53 13.40
CA VAL A 169 4.10 -12.74 13.12
C VAL A 169 4.70 -13.61 14.22
N PRO A 170 5.17 -14.84 13.92
CA PRO A 170 5.63 -15.77 14.93
C PRO A 170 6.99 -15.34 15.48
N ASP A 171 7.26 -15.64 16.75
CA ASP A 171 8.52 -15.27 17.42
C ASP A 171 9.78 -15.75 16.68
N GLU A 172 9.71 -16.92 16.02
CA GLU A 172 10.83 -17.46 15.24
C GLU A 172 11.16 -16.58 14.02
N ALA A 173 10.14 -15.98 13.38
CA ALA A 173 10.37 -15.05 12.26
C ALA A 173 11.07 -13.76 12.72
N LEU A 174 10.95 -13.40 14.00
CA LEU A 174 11.59 -12.22 14.59
C LEU A 174 13.05 -12.45 14.97
N LYS A 175 13.50 -13.71 15.05
CA LYS A 175 14.86 -14.06 15.51
C LYS A 175 15.94 -13.36 14.69
N HIS A 176 15.83 -13.41 13.36
CA HIS A 176 16.77 -12.76 12.44
C HIS A 176 16.83 -11.25 12.67
N VAL A 177 15.67 -10.59 12.77
CA VAL A 177 15.59 -9.14 12.98
C VAL A 177 16.22 -8.72 14.30
N LYS A 178 15.97 -9.50 15.37
CA LYS A 178 16.56 -9.29 16.70
C LYS A 178 18.08 -9.46 16.67
N GLU A 179 18.58 -10.46 15.95
CA GLU A 179 20.02 -10.67 15.77
C GLU A 179 20.68 -9.51 15.01
N VAL A 180 20.08 -9.04 13.91
CA VAL A 180 20.57 -7.87 13.16
C VAL A 180 20.59 -6.63 14.04
N LEU A 181 19.50 -6.35 14.77
CA LEU A 181 19.41 -5.24 15.73
C LEU A 181 20.52 -5.26 16.78
N SER A 182 20.78 -6.43 17.37
CA SER A 182 21.79 -6.59 18.43
C SER A 182 23.22 -6.32 17.95
N ASN A 183 23.45 -6.51 16.64
CA ASN A 183 24.75 -6.38 16.00
C ASN A 183 24.91 -5.07 15.22
N LEU A 184 23.85 -4.25 15.13
CA LEU A 184 23.82 -3.07 14.29
C LEU A 184 24.87 -2.05 14.74
N ARG A 185 25.69 -1.61 13.79
CA ARG A 185 26.77 -0.65 14.01
C ARG A 185 27.09 0.08 12.71
N PHE A 186 27.69 1.27 12.84
CA PHE A 186 28.18 2.01 11.68
C PHE A 186 29.22 1.18 10.92
N ASN A 187 29.06 1.09 9.61
CA ASN A 187 29.99 0.47 8.68
C ASN A 187 30.33 1.50 7.58
N PRO A 188 31.61 1.90 7.43
CA PRO A 188 32.01 2.89 6.43
C PRO A 188 31.80 2.43 4.98
N GLU A 189 31.83 1.12 4.72
CA GLU A 189 31.58 0.58 3.38
C GLU A 189 30.10 0.67 3.01
N ILE A 190 29.19 0.34 3.94
CA ILE A 190 27.75 0.57 3.76
C ILE A 190 27.49 2.06 3.51
N ALA A 191 28.11 2.96 4.29
CA ALA A 191 27.98 4.40 4.09
C ALA A 191 28.37 4.82 2.66
N ALA A 192 29.51 4.32 2.15
CA ALA A 192 29.95 4.60 0.77
C ALA A 192 29.05 3.99 -0.32
N ILE A 193 28.42 2.84 -0.04
CA ILE A 193 27.44 2.21 -0.94
C ILE A 193 26.17 3.06 -1.01
N VAL A 194 25.57 3.41 0.13
CA VAL A 194 24.30 4.15 0.16
C VAL A 194 24.43 5.57 -0.38
N ASP A 195 25.58 6.23 -0.16
CA ASP A 195 25.82 7.57 -0.70
C ASP A 195 25.92 7.61 -2.24
N SER A 196 26.11 6.45 -2.88
CA SER A 196 26.16 6.33 -4.35
C SER A 196 24.80 6.48 -5.05
N ILE A 197 23.69 6.54 -4.29
CA ILE A 197 22.36 6.80 -4.83
C ILE A 197 22.34 8.14 -5.58
N SER A 198 21.86 8.10 -6.82
CA SER A 198 21.94 9.20 -7.79
C SER A 198 20.61 9.94 -7.92
N VAL A 199 20.54 11.16 -7.36
CA VAL A 199 19.39 12.06 -7.54
C VAL A 199 19.13 12.40 -9.02
N PRO A 200 20.12 12.73 -9.85
CA PRO A 200 19.87 12.97 -11.28
C PRO A 200 19.21 11.78 -11.99
N GLN A 201 19.53 10.55 -11.58
CA GLN A 201 18.88 9.37 -12.15
C GLN A 201 17.45 9.22 -11.65
N MET A 202 17.19 9.43 -10.36
CA MET A 202 15.83 9.43 -9.79
C MET A 202 14.92 10.43 -10.51
N ILE A 203 15.41 11.63 -10.84
CA ILE A 203 14.67 12.63 -11.63
C ILE A 203 14.28 12.07 -13.01
N ASN A 204 15.18 11.39 -13.71
CA ASN A 204 14.86 10.79 -15.00
C ASN A 204 13.84 9.65 -14.88
N ASP A 205 13.97 8.83 -13.85
CA ASP A 205 13.09 7.69 -13.62
C ASP A 205 11.68 8.13 -13.31
N ILE A 206 11.52 9.12 -12.43
CA ILE A 206 10.19 9.58 -12.05
C ILE A 206 9.48 10.22 -13.23
N ARG A 207 10.20 11.00 -14.04
CA ARG A 207 9.64 11.62 -15.25
C ARG A 207 9.17 10.59 -16.27
N PHE A 208 9.83 9.43 -16.35
CA PHE A 208 9.34 8.32 -17.16
C PHE A 208 8.02 7.77 -16.58
N LEU A 209 7.99 7.49 -15.28
CA LEU A 209 6.80 6.92 -14.63
C LEU A 209 5.59 7.87 -14.68
N THR A 210 5.79 9.17 -14.50
CA THR A 210 4.72 10.19 -14.49
C THR A 210 4.32 10.70 -15.88
N GLY A 211 5.04 10.28 -16.93
CA GLY A 211 4.83 10.81 -18.28
C GLY A 211 5.37 12.22 -18.52
N GLU A 212 6.08 12.81 -17.56
CA GLU A 212 6.69 14.14 -17.68
C GLU A 212 7.90 14.16 -18.64
N ASP A 213 8.44 13.00 -19.01
CA ASP A 213 9.52 12.88 -19.98
C ASP A 213 9.09 13.19 -21.43
N GLY A 214 7.79 13.12 -21.73
CA GLY A 214 7.23 13.29 -23.08
C GLY A 214 7.55 12.14 -24.05
N VAL A 215 8.13 11.03 -23.56
CA VAL A 215 8.60 9.90 -24.39
C VAL A 215 7.95 8.58 -23.96
N SER A 216 7.77 8.35 -22.66
CA SER A 216 7.14 7.14 -22.10
C SER A 216 5.71 6.91 -22.62
N GLY A 217 4.98 7.99 -22.93
CA GLY A 217 3.57 7.94 -23.32
C GLY A 217 2.61 7.57 -22.18
N ILE A 218 3.09 7.49 -20.93
CA ILE A 218 2.27 7.12 -19.78
C ILE A 218 1.38 8.29 -19.39
N MET A 219 0.07 8.13 -19.56
CA MET A 219 -0.94 9.08 -19.05
C MET A 219 -1.38 8.72 -17.62
N SER A 220 -1.35 7.43 -17.30
CA SER A 220 -1.87 6.88 -16.06
C SER A 220 -1.20 5.55 -15.75
N ARG A 221 -0.81 5.34 -14.49
CA ARG A 221 -0.40 4.02 -13.98
C ARG A 221 -1.50 3.34 -13.18
N HIS A 222 -2.73 3.82 -13.23
CA HIS A 222 -3.88 3.10 -12.68
C HIS A 222 -3.87 1.64 -13.14
N SER A 223 -4.14 0.69 -12.25
CA SER A 223 -3.92 -0.74 -12.49
C SER A 223 -4.60 -1.33 -13.74
N PHE A 224 -5.63 -0.67 -14.26
CA PHE A 224 -6.38 -1.06 -15.46
C PHE A 224 -5.92 -0.34 -16.75
N ALA A 225 -4.99 0.62 -16.65
CA ALA A 225 -4.53 1.43 -17.77
C ALA A 225 -3.30 0.81 -18.45
N ASP A 226 -3.20 0.97 -19.77
CA ASP A 226 -2.06 0.51 -20.57
C ASP A 226 -0.72 1.11 -20.10
N GLY A 227 -0.75 2.32 -19.54
CA GLY A 227 0.42 2.97 -18.95
C GLY A 227 0.99 2.23 -17.73
N SER A 228 0.14 1.53 -16.97
CA SER A 228 0.56 0.68 -15.86
C SER A 228 1.34 -0.55 -16.37
N LEU A 229 0.86 -1.20 -17.44
CA LEU A 229 1.61 -2.28 -18.09
C LEU A 229 2.93 -1.80 -18.72
N THR A 230 2.94 -0.58 -19.27
CA THR A 230 4.16 0.07 -19.78
C THR A 230 5.18 0.26 -18.66
N ALA A 231 4.74 0.77 -17.50
CA ALA A 231 5.57 0.91 -16.31
C ALA A 231 6.09 -0.45 -15.81
N ALA A 232 5.25 -1.47 -15.73
CA ALA A 232 5.64 -2.82 -15.28
C ALA A 232 6.77 -3.42 -16.15
N ASN A 233 6.61 -3.34 -17.48
CA ASN A 233 7.62 -3.82 -18.42
C ASN A 233 8.92 -3.02 -18.33
N TRP A 234 8.81 -1.69 -18.17
CA TRP A 234 9.97 -0.83 -18.01
C TRP A 234 10.72 -1.14 -16.71
N LEU A 235 10.01 -1.23 -15.58
CA LEU A 235 10.58 -1.59 -14.28
C LEU A 235 11.29 -2.93 -14.33
N LYS A 236 10.63 -3.97 -14.89
CA LYS A 236 11.25 -5.29 -15.10
C LYS A 236 12.59 -5.16 -15.82
N ALA A 237 12.62 -4.47 -16.96
CA ALA A 237 13.85 -4.31 -17.73
C ALA A 237 14.94 -3.55 -16.94
N ARG A 238 14.58 -2.49 -16.20
CA ARG A 238 15.53 -1.72 -15.40
C ARG A 238 16.07 -2.50 -14.20
N PHE A 239 15.27 -3.36 -13.59
CA PHE A 239 15.74 -4.27 -12.55
C PHE A 239 16.62 -5.38 -13.14
N GLU A 240 16.31 -5.93 -14.31
CA GLU A 240 17.18 -6.92 -14.99
C GLU A 240 18.53 -6.32 -15.40
N ASP A 241 18.57 -5.04 -15.80
CA ASP A 241 19.81 -4.30 -16.06
C ASP A 241 20.74 -4.25 -14.82
N SER A 242 20.19 -4.50 -13.63
CA SER A 242 20.95 -4.55 -12.37
C SER A 242 21.49 -5.94 -12.01
N GLY A 243 21.19 -6.96 -12.82
CA GLY A 243 21.57 -8.36 -12.58
C GLY A 243 20.53 -9.19 -11.82
N ALA A 244 19.33 -8.64 -11.56
CA ALA A 244 18.23 -9.39 -10.97
C ALA A 244 17.58 -10.34 -11.99
N THR A 245 17.01 -11.44 -11.51
CA THR A 245 16.10 -12.29 -12.32
C THR A 245 14.66 -11.89 -12.00
N CYS A 246 13.89 -11.48 -13.02
CA CYS A 246 12.57 -10.88 -12.81
C CYS A 246 11.42 -11.65 -13.48
N GLU A 247 10.25 -11.61 -12.85
CA GLU A 247 8.99 -12.16 -13.34
C GLU A 247 7.88 -11.12 -13.24
N LEU A 248 7.01 -11.06 -14.26
CA LEU A 248 5.71 -10.37 -14.17
C LEU A 248 4.66 -11.35 -13.64
N GLN A 249 4.24 -11.18 -12.40
CA GLN A 249 3.27 -12.07 -11.75
C GLN A 249 1.85 -11.51 -11.86
N SER A 250 1.05 -12.14 -12.73
CA SER A 250 -0.39 -11.86 -12.80
C SER A 250 -1.10 -12.43 -11.56
N PHE A 251 -1.94 -11.62 -10.92
CA PHE A 251 -2.73 -12.04 -9.75
C PHE A 251 -4.24 -11.94 -9.95
N LEU A 252 -4.70 -11.06 -10.84
CA LEU A 252 -6.12 -10.89 -11.15
C LEU A 252 -6.31 -10.43 -12.60
N ALA A 253 -7.29 -11.01 -13.29
CA ALA A 253 -7.57 -10.65 -14.68
C ALA A 253 -8.00 -9.18 -14.81
N GLY A 254 -7.38 -8.48 -15.75
CA GLY A 254 -7.60 -7.06 -16.02
C GLY A 254 -6.69 -6.12 -15.23
N PHE A 255 -5.96 -6.61 -14.23
CA PHE A 255 -4.96 -5.82 -13.51
C PHE A 255 -3.58 -5.98 -14.14
N SER A 256 -2.77 -4.92 -14.04
CA SER A 256 -1.35 -5.00 -14.36
C SER A 256 -0.62 -5.94 -13.38
N PRO A 257 0.42 -6.66 -13.81
CA PRO A 257 1.07 -7.68 -12.99
C PRO A 257 1.98 -7.06 -11.93
N ASN A 258 2.27 -7.80 -10.85
CA ASN A 258 3.38 -7.44 -9.98
C ASN A 258 4.72 -7.62 -10.71
N VAL A 259 5.72 -6.80 -10.42
CA VAL A 259 7.11 -6.99 -10.88
C VAL A 259 7.92 -7.54 -9.72
N ILE A 260 8.31 -8.81 -9.79
CA ILE A 260 9.08 -9.47 -8.72
C ILE A 260 10.45 -9.83 -9.26
N CYS A 261 11.49 -9.29 -8.62
CA CYS A 261 12.88 -9.43 -9.04
C CYS A 261 13.74 -9.99 -7.90
N ALA A 262 14.54 -11.01 -8.17
CA ALA A 262 15.35 -11.68 -7.16
C ALA A 262 16.86 -11.58 -7.46
N TYR A 263 17.63 -11.40 -6.40
CA TYR A 263 19.08 -11.64 -6.35
C TYR A 263 19.34 -12.87 -5.49
N PRO A 264 19.95 -13.94 -6.05
CA PRO A 264 20.19 -15.16 -5.32
C PRO A 264 21.27 -14.99 -4.26
N SER A 265 21.12 -15.73 -3.16
CA SER A 265 22.13 -15.84 -2.11
C SER A 265 23.45 -16.47 -2.61
N THR A 266 24.56 -16.02 -2.02
CA THR A 266 25.89 -16.67 -2.18
C THR A 266 26.06 -17.87 -1.24
N THR A 267 25.21 -17.99 -0.22
CA THR A 267 25.23 -19.08 0.76
C THR A 267 24.02 -20.00 0.59
N ASN A 268 24.07 -21.22 1.13
CA ASN A 268 22.94 -22.13 1.08
C ASN A 268 21.89 -21.74 2.12
N THR A 269 20.96 -20.86 1.75
CA THR A 269 19.87 -20.40 2.63
C THR A 269 18.59 -20.09 1.84
N THR A 270 17.45 -20.27 2.50
CA THR A 270 16.13 -19.87 1.98
C THR A 270 15.70 -18.49 2.48
N ALA A 271 16.45 -17.91 3.44
CA ALA A 271 16.15 -16.60 4.01
C ALA A 271 16.09 -15.53 2.91
N THR A 272 15.05 -14.70 2.95
CA THR A 272 14.77 -13.69 1.95
C THR A 272 14.45 -12.35 2.61
N THR A 273 15.15 -11.29 2.21
CA THR A 273 14.82 -9.91 2.57
C THR A 273 14.16 -9.23 1.37
N VAL A 274 13.04 -8.56 1.61
CA VAL A 274 12.25 -7.90 0.56
C VAL A 274 12.27 -6.39 0.78
N VAL A 275 12.56 -5.65 -0.28
CA VAL A 275 12.25 -4.21 -0.36
C VAL A 275 11.19 -4.02 -1.43
N SER A 276 10.21 -3.18 -1.16
CA SER A 276 9.07 -3.04 -2.05
C SER A 276 8.50 -1.63 -2.10
N ALA A 277 7.68 -1.40 -3.13
CA ALA A 277 6.89 -0.20 -3.40
C ALA A 277 5.69 -0.61 -4.26
N HIS A 278 4.68 0.24 -4.42
CA HIS A 278 3.68 0.04 -5.48
C HIS A 278 3.93 0.98 -6.64
N TYR A 279 3.65 0.52 -7.85
CA TYR A 279 3.85 1.32 -9.05
C TYR A 279 2.54 1.76 -9.70
N ASP A 280 1.39 1.21 -9.28
CA ASP A 280 0.10 1.76 -9.68
C ASP A 280 -0.17 3.10 -8.99
N SER A 281 -1.15 3.83 -9.52
CA SER A 281 -1.44 5.20 -9.09
C SER A 281 -2.92 5.54 -9.25
N ARG A 282 -3.38 6.52 -8.48
CA ARG A 282 -4.73 7.09 -8.59
C ARG A 282 -4.72 8.55 -9.02
N GLY A 283 -5.75 8.94 -9.78
CA GLY A 283 -5.92 10.29 -10.32
C GLY A 283 -7.07 11.05 -9.68
N SER A 284 -7.29 12.30 -10.12
CA SER A 284 -8.43 13.09 -9.64
C SER A 284 -9.76 12.45 -10.02
N PHE A 285 -10.79 12.67 -9.19
CA PHE A 285 -12.18 12.36 -9.53
C PHE A 285 -12.54 12.83 -10.95
N GLY A 286 -13.00 11.92 -11.79
CA GLY A 286 -13.40 12.21 -13.18
C GLY A 286 -12.26 12.47 -14.17
N SER A 287 -11.01 12.22 -13.78
CA SER A 287 -9.83 12.33 -14.65
C SER A 287 -9.28 10.95 -15.00
N THR A 288 -8.88 10.75 -16.25
CA THR A 288 -8.13 9.56 -16.66
C THR A 288 -6.63 9.69 -16.40
N ARG A 289 -6.16 10.90 -16.06
CA ARG A 289 -4.75 11.18 -15.78
C ARG A 289 -4.43 10.86 -14.32
N ALA A 290 -3.52 9.92 -14.10
CA ALA A 290 -3.05 9.52 -12.78
C ALA A 290 -1.52 9.37 -12.83
N PRO A 291 -0.75 10.45 -12.65
CA PRO A 291 0.69 10.38 -12.77
C PRO A 291 1.35 9.80 -11.53
N GLY A 292 0.79 9.93 -10.32
CA GLY A 292 1.32 9.31 -9.09
C GLY A 292 2.80 9.59 -8.86
N GLY A 293 3.23 10.85 -8.96
CA GLY A 293 4.64 11.22 -8.80
C GLY A 293 5.18 10.90 -7.41
N ASP A 294 4.43 11.25 -6.37
CA ASP A 294 4.78 10.93 -5.00
C ASP A 294 4.19 9.58 -4.59
N ASP A 295 2.93 9.33 -4.95
CA ASP A 295 2.14 8.14 -4.57
C ASP A 295 1.92 7.17 -5.77
N ASP A 296 2.69 6.09 -5.91
CA ASP A 296 3.97 5.81 -5.22
C ASP A 296 5.15 5.77 -6.21
N GLY A 297 5.18 6.77 -7.09
CA GLY A 297 6.32 6.99 -7.97
C GLY A 297 7.62 7.18 -7.17
N SER A 298 7.56 7.85 -6.03
CA SER A 298 8.72 8.16 -5.19
C SER A 298 9.32 6.93 -4.52
N GLY A 299 8.51 6.01 -3.98
CA GLY A 299 8.95 4.71 -3.47
C GLY A 299 9.44 3.79 -4.60
N THR A 300 8.75 3.77 -5.74
CA THR A 300 9.15 3.00 -6.92
C THR A 300 10.53 3.39 -7.44
N ILE A 301 10.83 4.70 -7.57
CA ILE A 301 12.17 5.14 -7.99
C ILE A 301 13.23 4.91 -6.90
N ALA A 302 12.85 4.88 -5.62
CA ALA A 302 13.77 4.56 -4.53
C ALA A 302 14.25 3.11 -4.65
N ILE A 303 13.36 2.12 -4.78
CA ILE A 303 13.76 0.72 -4.95
C ILE A 303 14.52 0.49 -6.28
N LEU A 304 14.24 1.29 -7.32
CA LEU A 304 15.01 1.27 -8.56
C LEU A 304 16.42 1.85 -8.40
N ALA A 305 16.58 2.90 -7.59
CA ALA A 305 17.90 3.42 -7.26
C ALA A 305 18.73 2.43 -6.42
N ILE A 306 18.08 1.67 -5.53
CA ILE A 306 18.68 0.55 -4.79
C ILE A 306 19.22 -0.50 -5.75
N ALA A 307 18.40 -0.97 -6.70
CA ALA A 307 18.82 -1.92 -7.74
C ALA A 307 20.06 -1.43 -8.50
N ARG A 308 20.10 -0.16 -8.91
CA ARG A 308 21.28 0.41 -9.59
C ARG A 308 22.50 0.56 -8.69
N ALA A 309 22.33 0.77 -7.39
CA ALA A 309 23.44 0.78 -6.44
C ALA A 309 24.05 -0.62 -6.29
N ILE A 310 23.21 -1.66 -6.19
CA ILE A 310 23.62 -3.07 -6.18
C ILE A 310 24.50 -3.39 -7.39
N ALA A 311 24.01 -3.08 -8.60
CA ALA A 311 24.73 -3.36 -9.84
C ALA A 311 26.05 -2.60 -9.96
N ARG A 312 26.04 -1.28 -9.71
CA ARG A 312 27.24 -0.45 -9.85
C ARG A 312 28.36 -0.83 -8.88
N ARG A 313 27.99 -1.36 -7.72
CA ARG A 313 28.94 -1.80 -6.67
C ARG A 313 29.27 -3.29 -6.77
N GLY A 314 28.63 -4.05 -7.65
CA GLY A 314 28.86 -5.48 -7.80
C GLY A 314 28.40 -6.31 -6.58
N ILE A 315 27.41 -5.81 -5.83
CA ILE A 315 27.00 -6.39 -4.55
C ILE A 315 26.41 -7.78 -4.77
N LYS A 316 26.86 -8.72 -3.94
CA LYS A 316 26.24 -10.03 -3.76
C LYS A 316 25.77 -10.17 -2.31
N PHE A 317 24.74 -10.96 -2.08
CA PHE A 317 24.09 -11.07 -0.78
C PHE A 317 24.29 -12.45 -0.16
N ASN A 318 24.43 -12.50 1.17
CA ASN A 318 24.59 -13.77 1.87
C ASN A 318 23.25 -14.52 1.94
N SER A 319 22.13 -13.80 1.99
CA SER A 319 20.77 -14.32 1.84
C SER A 319 20.12 -13.86 0.53
N ASN A 320 18.93 -14.40 0.21
CA ASN A 320 18.22 -13.97 -0.98
C ASN A 320 17.69 -12.54 -0.76
N VAL A 321 17.69 -11.75 -1.81
CA VAL A 321 17.09 -10.42 -1.82
C VAL A 321 16.04 -10.35 -2.90
N GLN A 322 14.89 -9.77 -2.57
CA GLN A 322 13.85 -9.47 -3.55
C GLN A 322 13.56 -7.97 -3.59
N ILE A 323 13.39 -7.46 -4.80
CA ILE A 323 12.77 -6.18 -5.06
C ILE A 323 11.40 -6.47 -5.67
N ALA A 324 10.34 -5.94 -5.07
CA ALA A 324 8.98 -6.11 -5.53
C ALA A 324 8.31 -4.76 -5.80
N ALA A 325 7.81 -4.56 -7.02
CA ALA A 325 6.93 -3.45 -7.34
C ALA A 325 5.50 -3.99 -7.54
N PHE A 326 4.58 -3.62 -6.67
CA PHE A 326 3.21 -4.14 -6.66
C PHE A 326 2.27 -3.30 -7.53
N SER A 327 1.23 -3.95 -8.06
CA SER A 327 0.07 -3.29 -8.67
C SER A 327 -1.18 -3.59 -7.86
N GLY A 328 -2.19 -2.73 -7.96
CA GLY A 328 -3.45 -2.92 -7.25
C GLY A 328 -3.39 -2.56 -5.77
N GLU A 329 -2.38 -1.79 -5.33
CA GLU A 329 -2.39 -1.18 -4.00
C GLU A 329 -3.64 -0.33 -3.85
N GLU A 330 -3.89 0.50 -4.86
CA GLU A 330 -4.90 1.55 -4.84
C GLU A 330 -6.34 1.01 -4.84
N GLN A 331 -6.49 -0.26 -5.25
CA GLN A 331 -7.75 -0.99 -5.24
C GLN A 331 -7.90 -1.92 -4.01
N GLY A 332 -6.94 -1.87 -3.08
CA GLY A 332 -6.96 -2.56 -1.81
C GLY A 332 -5.92 -3.67 -1.66
N LEU A 333 -4.66 -3.34 -1.92
CA LEU A 333 -3.49 -4.20 -1.70
C LEU A 333 -3.55 -5.53 -2.48
N LEU A 334 -4.23 -5.55 -3.63
CA LEU A 334 -4.59 -6.80 -4.30
C LEU A 334 -3.36 -7.58 -4.78
N GLY A 335 -2.37 -6.89 -5.35
CA GLY A 335 -1.13 -7.49 -5.82
C GLY A 335 -0.27 -8.02 -4.69
N SER A 336 -0.05 -7.22 -3.65
CA SER A 336 0.78 -7.63 -2.49
C SER A 336 0.12 -8.73 -1.66
N ARG A 337 -1.21 -8.72 -1.48
CA ARG A 337 -1.94 -9.81 -0.81
C ARG A 337 -1.82 -11.12 -1.58
N ALA A 338 -1.94 -11.08 -2.91
CA ALA A 338 -1.76 -12.26 -3.72
C ALA A 338 -0.32 -12.81 -3.62
N TYR A 339 0.67 -11.92 -3.62
CA TYR A 339 2.07 -12.30 -3.45
C TYR A 339 2.36 -12.89 -2.08
N ALA A 340 2.00 -12.19 -1.00
CA ALA A 340 2.24 -12.62 0.37
C ALA A 340 1.56 -13.96 0.67
N ARG A 341 0.31 -14.15 0.22
CA ARG A 341 -0.39 -15.44 0.35
C ARG A 341 0.34 -16.56 -0.38
N LYS A 342 0.77 -16.34 -1.64
CA LYS A 342 1.57 -17.31 -2.39
C LYS A 342 2.88 -17.66 -1.66
N MET A 343 3.56 -16.67 -1.10
CA MET A 343 4.78 -16.89 -0.31
C MET A 343 4.50 -17.72 0.95
N ARG A 344 3.36 -17.51 1.60
CA ARG A 344 2.93 -18.32 2.74
C ARG A 344 2.60 -19.76 2.35
N GLU A 345 1.88 -19.97 1.23
CA GLU A 345 1.51 -21.29 0.72
C GLU A 345 2.73 -22.18 0.40
N ILE A 346 3.85 -21.57 0.00
CA ILE A 346 5.10 -22.28 -0.29
C ILE A 346 6.08 -22.32 0.90
N ASP A 347 5.64 -21.89 2.08
CA ASP A 347 6.44 -21.82 3.31
C ASP A 347 7.75 -21.00 3.12
N ALA A 348 7.64 -19.86 2.43
CA ALA A 348 8.77 -18.98 2.16
C ALA A 348 9.36 -18.41 3.47
N ASN A 349 10.68 -18.37 3.55
CA ASN A 349 11.39 -17.80 4.69
C ASN A 349 11.68 -16.31 4.46
N ILE A 350 10.66 -15.46 4.56
CA ILE A 350 10.81 -13.99 4.47
C ILE A 350 11.13 -13.44 5.86
N THR A 351 12.31 -12.82 5.99
CA THR A 351 12.85 -12.40 7.30
C THR A 351 12.62 -10.93 7.61
N VAL A 352 12.57 -10.08 6.58
CA VAL A 352 12.34 -8.64 6.68
C VAL A 352 11.67 -8.16 5.39
N VAL A 353 10.62 -7.35 5.52
CA VAL A 353 10.01 -6.60 4.43
C VAL A 353 10.00 -5.10 4.76
N ILE A 354 10.46 -4.27 3.82
CA ILE A 354 10.38 -2.81 3.94
C ILE A 354 9.64 -2.26 2.73
N GLN A 355 8.39 -1.83 2.95
CA GLN A 355 7.58 -1.14 1.95
C GLN A 355 7.88 0.36 1.98
N ALA A 356 8.35 0.91 0.87
CA ALA A 356 8.30 2.34 0.61
C ALA A 356 6.93 2.69 0.04
N ASP A 357 6.36 3.79 0.51
CA ASP A 357 5.13 4.36 -0.02
C ASP A 357 5.13 5.85 0.35
N MET A 358 5.12 6.72 -0.66
CA MET A 358 5.24 8.18 -0.55
C MET A 358 6.46 8.65 0.25
N LEU A 359 7.51 9.04 -0.46
CA LEU A 359 8.80 9.48 0.08
C LEU A 359 9.14 10.92 -0.30
N GLY A 360 8.35 11.53 -1.18
CA GLY A 360 8.72 12.67 -1.99
C GLY A 360 8.26 14.00 -1.45
N TYR A 361 7.15 14.11 -0.75
CA TYR A 361 6.64 15.39 -0.29
C TYR A 361 7.24 15.83 1.05
N ARG A 362 7.65 17.09 1.09
CA ARG A 362 8.06 17.80 2.31
C ARG A 362 7.40 19.16 2.34
N ALA A 363 6.52 19.36 3.33
CA ALA A 363 5.85 20.65 3.54
C ALA A 363 6.87 21.77 3.81
N ASP A 364 6.55 22.99 3.38
CA ASP A 364 7.41 24.15 3.60
C ASP A 364 7.67 24.37 5.10
N GLY A 365 8.92 24.70 5.42
CA GLY A 365 9.40 24.86 6.79
C GLY A 365 9.58 23.56 7.59
N GLU A 366 9.19 22.38 7.08
CA GLU A 366 9.44 21.11 7.77
C GLU A 366 10.85 20.55 7.49
N PRO A 367 11.49 19.89 8.49
CA PRO A 367 12.71 19.13 8.24
C PRO A 367 12.41 17.88 7.39
N ALA A 368 13.46 17.31 6.79
CA ALA A 368 13.35 15.99 6.18
C ALA A 368 12.97 14.95 7.25
N GLN A 369 12.06 14.05 6.90
CA GLN A 369 11.42 13.16 7.86
C GLN A 369 11.40 11.71 7.38
N LEU A 370 11.21 10.81 8.34
CA LEU A 370 10.91 9.41 8.10
C LEU A 370 9.76 9.01 9.03
N GLY A 371 8.59 8.82 8.43
CA GLY A 371 7.41 8.27 9.07
C GLY A 371 7.50 6.75 9.16
N LEU A 372 7.16 6.22 10.34
CA LEU A 372 7.07 4.79 10.61
C LEU A 372 5.68 4.44 11.16
N PRO A 373 5.11 3.27 10.86
CA PRO A 373 3.76 2.92 11.29
C PRO A 373 3.70 2.75 12.81
N GLU A 374 2.76 3.44 13.47
CA GLU A 374 2.46 3.24 14.89
C GLU A 374 1.78 1.88 15.15
N THR A 375 0.91 1.45 14.22
CA THR A 375 0.27 0.12 14.23
C THR A 375 0.35 -0.52 12.86
N ILE A 376 0.14 -1.84 12.79
CA ILE A 376 0.24 -2.60 11.53
C ILE A 376 1.67 -2.49 10.98
N GLY A 377 2.65 -2.52 11.88
CA GLY A 377 4.07 -2.72 11.58
C GLY A 377 4.64 -3.71 12.59
N THR A 378 5.60 -4.53 12.17
CA THR A 378 6.35 -5.39 13.10
C THR A 378 7.30 -4.51 13.93
N PRO A 379 7.13 -4.39 15.26
CA PRO A 379 7.87 -3.43 16.08
C PRO A 379 9.39 -3.57 15.95
N GLU A 380 9.91 -4.79 15.88
CA GLU A 380 11.34 -5.04 15.69
C GLU A 380 11.87 -4.56 14.35
N VAL A 381 11.10 -4.74 13.27
CA VAL A 381 11.49 -4.24 11.93
C VAL A 381 11.45 -2.72 11.90
N THR A 382 10.41 -2.12 12.50
CA THR A 382 10.30 -0.67 12.65
C THR A 382 11.48 -0.08 13.45
N GLN A 383 11.85 -0.72 14.57
CA GLN A 383 13.01 -0.32 15.37
C GLN A 383 14.32 -0.47 14.60
N LEU A 384 14.46 -1.53 13.78
CA LEU A 384 15.63 -1.72 12.93
C LEU A 384 15.78 -0.56 11.96
N VAL A 385 14.72 -0.20 11.23
CA VAL A 385 14.73 0.92 10.27
C VAL A 385 15.03 2.24 10.96
N ALA A 386 14.43 2.52 12.11
CA ALA A 386 14.71 3.73 12.90
C ALA A 386 16.18 3.81 13.32
N SER A 387 16.75 2.69 13.78
CA SER A 387 18.14 2.61 14.22
C SER A 387 19.12 2.75 13.05
N VAL A 388 18.79 2.19 11.88
CA VAL A 388 19.56 2.37 10.63
C VAL A 388 19.51 3.83 10.18
N SER A 389 18.34 4.49 10.26
CA SER A 389 18.20 5.91 9.92
C SER A 389 19.14 6.78 10.77
N ALA A 390 19.20 6.55 12.08
CA ALA A 390 20.09 7.30 12.97
C ALA A 390 21.58 7.15 12.62
N ILE A 391 21.97 6.06 11.95
CA ILE A 391 23.36 5.78 11.56
C ILE A 391 23.71 6.36 10.19
N TYR A 392 22.84 6.16 9.19
CA TYR A 392 23.16 6.43 7.78
C TYR A 392 22.48 7.66 7.19
N SER A 393 21.40 8.15 7.82
CA SER A 393 20.66 9.36 7.43
C SER A 393 20.22 10.16 8.67
N PRO A 394 21.15 10.61 9.54
CA PRO A 394 20.83 11.29 10.80
C PRO A 394 20.14 12.65 10.62
N GLU A 395 20.11 13.18 9.39
CA GLU A 395 19.34 14.36 9.02
C GLU A 395 17.83 14.14 9.01
N LEU A 396 17.36 12.88 8.93
CA LEU A 396 15.94 12.55 8.96
C LEU A 396 15.40 12.62 10.39
N ARG A 397 14.36 13.41 10.59
CA ARG A 397 13.56 13.35 11.81
C ARG A 397 12.64 12.13 11.74
N VAL A 398 13.03 11.06 12.43
CA VAL A 398 12.24 9.83 12.55
C VAL A 398 11.11 10.04 13.55
N GLY A 399 9.91 9.58 13.20
CA GLY A 399 8.77 9.54 14.12
C GLY A 399 7.66 8.64 13.61
N TYR A 400 6.61 8.51 14.40
CA TYR A 400 5.48 7.68 14.04
C TYR A 400 4.47 8.46 13.21
N THR A 401 3.94 7.81 12.20
CA THR A 401 2.66 8.21 11.62
C THR A 401 1.54 7.47 12.35
N ALA A 402 0.58 8.24 12.84
CA ALA A 402 -0.54 7.68 13.58
C ALA A 402 -1.42 6.85 12.64
N VAL A 403 -1.93 5.75 13.17
CA VAL A 403 -2.87 4.81 12.53
C VAL A 403 -4.02 5.52 11.82
N SER A 404 -4.53 6.54 12.50
CA SER A 404 -5.61 7.40 12.05
C SER A 404 -5.23 8.32 10.91
N ARG A 405 -4.00 8.28 10.37
CA ARG A 405 -3.45 9.38 9.57
C ARG A 405 -2.70 8.96 8.31
N THR A 406 -2.20 7.72 8.21
CA THR A 406 -1.57 7.19 6.98
C THR A 406 -1.61 5.65 6.90
N CYS A 407 -2.45 4.95 7.67
CA CYS A 407 -2.59 3.51 7.46
C CYS A 407 -3.37 3.30 6.15
N CYS A 408 -2.96 2.44 5.24
CA CYS A 408 -1.92 1.42 5.28
C CYS A 408 -1.38 1.22 3.85
N SER A 409 -0.38 0.35 3.68
CA SER A 409 0.21 0.03 2.38
C SER A 409 0.55 -1.46 2.31
N ASP A 410 1.26 -1.91 1.27
CA ASP A 410 1.50 -3.33 0.97
C ASP A 410 2.20 -4.13 2.09
N HIS A 411 2.91 -3.48 3.01
CA HIS A 411 3.49 -4.13 4.20
C HIS A 411 2.42 -4.86 5.04
N GLN A 412 1.18 -4.36 5.06
CA GLN A 412 0.07 -5.02 5.74
C GLN A 412 -0.17 -6.43 5.19
N SER A 413 -0.08 -6.62 3.87
CA SER A 413 -0.27 -7.91 3.22
C SER A 413 0.71 -8.98 3.75
N PHE A 414 1.93 -8.57 4.11
CA PHE A 414 2.94 -9.46 4.68
C PHE A 414 2.67 -9.76 6.16
N ILE A 415 2.26 -8.75 6.94
CA ILE A 415 1.90 -8.92 8.35
C ILE A 415 0.69 -9.85 8.49
N GLU A 416 -0.32 -9.69 7.62
CA GLU A 416 -1.48 -10.58 7.57
C GLU A 416 -1.06 -12.05 7.36
N GLN A 417 0.08 -12.30 6.69
CA GLN A 417 0.59 -13.65 6.43
C GLN A 417 1.69 -14.10 7.41
N GLY A 418 1.92 -13.37 8.49
CA GLY A 418 2.90 -13.70 9.52
C GLY A 418 4.35 -13.37 9.15
N PHE A 419 4.59 -12.55 8.13
CA PHE A 419 5.93 -12.11 7.76
C PHE A 419 6.29 -10.79 8.46
N PRO A 420 7.53 -10.65 8.99
CA PRO A 420 8.00 -9.40 9.58
C PRO A 420 8.09 -8.28 8.54
N ALA A 421 7.32 -7.21 8.71
CA ALA A 421 7.26 -6.11 7.76
C ALA A 421 7.09 -4.74 8.43
N THR A 422 7.51 -3.69 7.73
CA THR A 422 7.22 -2.30 8.11
C THR A 422 7.06 -1.41 6.88
N GLN A 423 6.52 -0.21 7.08
CA GLN A 423 6.44 0.86 6.08
C GLN A 423 7.47 1.95 6.40
N ILE A 424 7.98 2.58 5.36
CA ILE A 424 8.66 3.88 5.42
C ILE A 424 7.86 4.90 4.63
N PHE A 425 7.60 6.05 5.24
CA PHE A 425 6.77 7.14 4.71
C PHE A 425 7.52 8.48 4.86
N GLU A 426 7.14 9.48 4.09
CA GLU A 426 7.78 10.80 4.01
C GLU A 426 7.68 11.65 5.28
N ARG A 427 6.67 11.44 6.13
CA ARG A 427 6.36 12.36 7.24
C ARG A 427 6.00 11.64 8.53
N ALA A 428 6.52 12.11 9.66
CA ALA A 428 6.08 11.69 10.99
C ALA A 428 4.76 12.40 11.38
N GLY A 429 3.66 12.04 10.72
CA GLY A 429 2.37 12.71 10.86
C GLY A 429 1.39 12.33 9.75
N PRO A 430 0.25 13.04 9.61
CA PRO A 430 -0.69 12.79 8.51
C PRO A 430 -0.10 13.15 7.17
N ILE A 431 -0.72 12.61 6.11
CA ILE A 431 -0.48 13.02 4.73
C ILE A 431 -0.68 14.53 4.62
N ALA A 432 0.39 15.24 4.25
CA ALA A 432 0.39 16.68 4.04
C ALA A 432 0.44 17.06 2.56
N ASP A 433 0.68 16.08 1.67
CA ASP A 433 0.77 16.36 0.25
C ASP A 433 -0.59 16.82 -0.30
N PRO A 434 -0.70 18.08 -0.80
CA PRO A 434 -1.91 18.52 -1.45
C PRO A 434 -2.23 17.74 -2.72
N MET A 435 -1.26 17.05 -3.33
CA MET A 435 -1.46 16.29 -4.56
C MET A 435 -1.77 14.81 -4.34
N TYR A 436 -1.88 14.34 -3.09
CA TYR A 436 -2.30 12.96 -2.80
C TYR A 436 -3.58 12.56 -3.55
N HIS A 437 -3.55 11.41 -4.24
CA HIS A 437 -4.59 10.92 -5.16
C HIS A 437 -5.13 11.99 -6.14
N ASN A 438 -4.25 12.83 -6.68
CA ASN A 438 -4.60 13.91 -7.59
C ASN A 438 -3.86 13.79 -8.92
N SER A 439 -4.51 14.19 -10.02
CA SER A 439 -3.88 14.26 -11.35
C SER A 439 -2.72 15.26 -11.41
N GLY A 440 -2.59 16.15 -10.42
CA GLY A 440 -1.47 17.08 -10.23
C GLY A 440 -0.29 16.49 -9.47
N ASP A 441 -0.34 15.21 -9.06
CA ASP A 441 0.79 14.54 -8.42
C ASP A 441 1.90 14.26 -9.43
N LEU A 442 2.75 15.27 -9.59
CA LEU A 442 3.88 15.32 -10.51
C LEU A 442 5.18 15.49 -9.75
N SER A 443 6.30 15.21 -10.40
CA SER A 443 7.63 15.38 -9.79
C SER A 443 8.17 16.81 -9.92
N ASP A 444 7.75 17.56 -10.93
CA ASP A 444 8.13 18.97 -11.12
C ASP A 444 7.15 19.91 -10.41
N ARG A 445 7.19 19.91 -9.07
CA ARG A 445 6.35 20.77 -8.22
C ARG A 445 7.02 21.14 -6.90
N GLU A 446 6.50 22.19 -6.28
CA GLU A 446 6.89 22.58 -4.93
C GLU A 446 6.57 21.47 -3.92
N GLY A 447 7.46 21.28 -2.96
CA GLY A 447 7.38 20.22 -1.95
C GLY A 447 7.96 18.87 -2.36
N TYR A 448 8.16 18.60 -3.66
CA TYR A 448 8.77 17.35 -4.12
C TYR A 448 10.30 17.36 -3.90
N ASP A 449 10.77 16.68 -2.86
CA ASP A 449 12.13 16.71 -2.36
C ASP A 449 12.91 15.42 -2.66
N PHE A 450 13.66 15.43 -3.76
CA PHE A 450 14.56 14.33 -4.12
C PHE A 450 15.68 14.07 -3.09
N GLY A 451 16.06 15.07 -2.30
CA GLY A 451 16.99 14.91 -1.20
C GLY A 451 16.42 14.01 -0.10
N GLN A 452 15.16 14.25 0.28
CA GLN A 452 14.43 13.38 1.22
C GLN A 452 14.27 11.96 0.66
N ILE A 453 13.83 11.81 -0.60
CA ILE A 453 13.74 10.49 -1.26
C ILE A 453 15.07 9.76 -1.20
N LYS A 454 16.18 10.44 -1.54
CA LYS A 454 17.53 9.86 -1.44
C LYS A 454 17.85 9.44 -0.01
N SER A 455 17.62 10.29 0.98
CA SER A 455 17.93 9.99 2.38
C SER A 455 17.12 8.82 2.92
N ILE A 456 15.84 8.67 2.54
CA ILE A 456 15.01 7.51 2.90
C ILE A 456 15.47 6.24 2.15
N ALA A 457 15.77 6.34 0.85
CA ALA A 457 16.32 5.23 0.06
C ALA A 457 17.66 4.71 0.62
N LYS A 458 18.50 5.61 1.18
CA LYS A 458 19.72 5.22 1.92
C LYS A 458 19.38 4.34 3.13
N VAL A 459 18.34 4.67 3.89
CA VAL A 459 17.88 3.87 5.04
C VAL A 459 17.42 2.49 4.58
N GLN A 460 16.62 2.43 3.50
CA GLN A 460 16.13 1.16 2.95
C GLN A 460 17.28 0.28 2.44
N LEU A 461 18.24 0.82 1.68
CA LEU A 461 19.43 0.08 1.22
C LEU A 461 20.36 -0.34 2.35
N ALA A 462 20.62 0.53 3.34
CA ALA A 462 21.41 0.16 4.49
C ALA A 462 20.75 -0.96 5.29
N THR A 463 19.43 -0.89 5.49
CA THR A 463 18.69 -1.96 6.19
C THR A 463 18.79 -3.27 5.42
N LEU A 464 18.60 -3.23 4.10
CA LEU A 464 18.79 -4.39 3.22
C LEU A 464 20.18 -5.01 3.37
N LEU A 465 21.26 -4.20 3.37
CA LEU A 465 22.63 -4.69 3.50
C LEU A 465 22.92 -5.31 4.88
N HIS A 466 22.41 -4.72 5.96
CA HIS A 466 22.54 -5.29 7.31
C HIS A 466 21.73 -6.58 7.46
N SER A 467 20.51 -6.61 6.91
CA SER A 467 19.60 -7.76 7.04
C SER A 467 20.03 -8.95 6.17
N ALA A 468 20.45 -8.71 4.92
CA ALA A 468 20.79 -9.79 4.00
C ALA A 468 22.26 -10.25 4.14
N GLY A 469 23.12 -9.40 4.71
CA GLY A 469 24.56 -9.54 4.59
C GLY A 469 25.04 -9.36 3.15
N TYR A 470 26.27 -8.92 2.96
CA TYR A 470 26.76 -8.60 1.62
C TYR A 470 28.26 -8.85 1.42
N GLU A 471 28.63 -8.97 0.15
CA GLU A 471 29.98 -9.03 -0.40
C GLU A 471 30.07 -8.05 -1.58
N VAL A 472 31.21 -7.38 -1.76
CA VAL A 472 31.49 -6.43 -2.86
C VAL A 472 32.76 -6.77 -3.61
#